data_AF-A0A815U2D9-F1
#
_entry.id   AF-A0A815U2D9-F1
#
_cell.length_a   1.000
_cell.length_b   1.000
_cell.length_c   1.000
_cell.angle_alpha   90.00
_cell.angle_beta   90.00
_cell.angle_gamma   90.00
#
_symmetry.space_group_name_H-M   'P 1'
#
loop_
_entity.id
_entity.type
_entity.pdbx_description
1 polymer ?
#
loop_
_entity_poly.entity_id
_entity_poly.type
_entity_poly.pdbx_seq_one_letter_code
_entity_poly.pdbx_strand_id
1 'polypeptide(L)'
;MGSIIKTITVFERPFWKENGFSGTIVGTSRETNPIIYAYDDSSPENSFYAIMGAILADSSRLWRKKTRDERKQAVCQQYARAFQCDAMLTTCREYIELDWSTEKFSGGCYGDIMPKELLTSLREELRAPCNNQIFFAGTELATRWTGYMDGAVQAGERAAFEIITKYWESKKNQEKLELLWIEEEPVHAKEDCRPSKDDKLIYGPSRLQMMLPRASTVIWILKATLVFGIGCVAFSIKYLSNRST
;
A
#
# COMPACT_ATOMS: atom_id res chain seq x y z
N MET A 1 0.91 -14.51 6.87
CA MET A 1 0.29 -13.95 5.66
C MET A 1 -0.89 -13.02 5.99
N GLY A 2 -1.09 -11.97 5.18
CA GLY A 2 -2.20 -11.02 5.32
C GLY A 2 -3.59 -11.63 5.03
N SER A 3 -4.66 -10.89 5.34
CA SER A 3 -6.04 -11.34 5.15
C SER A 3 -6.82 -10.33 4.29
N ILE A 4 -7.34 -10.81 3.15
CA ILE A 4 -8.08 -10.02 2.17
C ILE A 4 -9.16 -10.88 1.50
N ILE A 5 -10.34 -10.28 1.30
CA ILE A 5 -11.30 -10.75 0.29
C ILE A 5 -11.26 -9.74 -0.86
N LYS A 6 -10.84 -10.19 -2.04
CA LYS A 6 -10.91 -9.38 -3.26
C LYS A 6 -12.28 -9.58 -3.88
N THR A 7 -12.92 -8.49 -4.27
CA THR A 7 -14.25 -8.49 -4.87
C THR A 7 -14.19 -7.80 -6.23
N ILE A 8 -14.98 -8.28 -7.19
CA ILE A 8 -15.23 -7.63 -8.47
C ILE A 8 -16.74 -7.53 -8.63
N THR A 9 -17.26 -6.32 -8.66
CA THR A 9 -18.70 -6.06 -8.77
C THR A 9 -18.99 -5.47 -10.14
N VAL A 10 -19.71 -6.21 -10.97
CA VAL A 10 -20.02 -5.84 -12.35
C VAL A 10 -21.38 -5.18 -12.42
N PHE A 11 -21.46 -4.05 -13.13
CA PHE A 11 -22.65 -3.24 -13.31
C PHE A 11 -23.02 -3.13 -14.79
N GLU A 12 -24.26 -2.72 -15.06
CA GLU A 12 -24.75 -2.53 -16.44
C GLU A 12 -24.11 -1.34 -17.14
N ARG A 13 -23.76 -0.31 -16.36
CA ARG A 13 -23.24 0.98 -16.81
C ARG A 13 -22.23 1.50 -15.79
N PRO A 14 -21.29 2.38 -16.19
CA PRO A 14 -20.27 2.92 -15.30
C PRO A 14 -20.84 4.09 -14.48
N PHE A 15 -21.78 3.80 -13.57
CA PHE A 15 -22.51 4.81 -12.77
C PHE A 15 -21.59 5.83 -12.08
N TRP A 16 -20.44 5.40 -11.59
CA TRP A 16 -19.44 6.28 -10.97
C TRP A 16 -18.90 7.31 -11.96
N LYS A 17 -18.59 6.90 -13.20
CA LYS A 17 -18.10 7.82 -14.25
C LYS A 17 -19.18 8.81 -14.66
N GLU A 18 -20.42 8.33 -14.83
CA GLU A 18 -21.58 9.18 -15.15
C GLU A 18 -21.79 10.27 -14.08
N ASN A 19 -21.49 9.95 -12.82
CA ASN A 19 -21.56 10.88 -11.69
C ASN A 19 -20.23 11.63 -11.42
N GLY A 20 -19.25 11.57 -12.31
CA GLY A 20 -18.00 12.33 -12.21
C GLY A 20 -16.95 11.76 -11.24
N PHE A 21 -17.09 10.50 -10.81
CA PHE A 21 -16.14 9.80 -9.95
C PHE A 21 -15.19 8.88 -10.74
N SER A 22 -13.96 8.72 -10.24
CA SER A 22 -12.96 7.83 -10.83
C SER A 22 -13.22 6.33 -10.63
N GLY A 23 -14.16 5.97 -9.76
CA GLY A 23 -14.31 4.59 -9.25
C GLY A 23 -13.40 4.27 -8.07
N THR A 24 -12.58 5.22 -7.61
CA THR A 24 -11.72 5.04 -6.43
C THR A 24 -12.49 5.29 -5.14
N ILE A 25 -12.36 4.38 -4.17
CA ILE A 25 -12.86 4.56 -2.80
C ILE A 25 -11.71 4.37 -1.82
N VAL A 26 -11.65 5.23 -0.80
CA VAL A 26 -10.86 5.02 0.42
C VAL A 26 -11.84 5.00 1.59
N GLY A 27 -12.14 3.80 2.09
CA GLY A 27 -13.06 3.54 3.19
C GLY A 27 -12.35 3.60 4.55
N THR A 28 -13.06 4.07 5.57
CA THR A 28 -12.52 4.24 6.94
C THR A 28 -13.26 3.41 7.99
N SER A 29 -14.51 3.00 7.73
CA SER A 29 -15.28 2.12 8.61
C SER A 29 -15.08 0.66 8.22
N ARG A 30 -15.00 -0.23 9.21
CA ARG A 30 -14.76 -1.68 9.01
C ARG A 30 -16.05 -2.51 9.18
N GLU A 31 -16.95 -2.04 10.03
CA GLU A 31 -18.16 -2.77 10.42
C GLU A 31 -19.33 -2.52 9.47
N THR A 32 -19.49 -1.29 9.01
CA THR A 32 -20.64 -0.87 8.18
C THR A 32 -20.31 -0.77 6.70
N ASN A 33 -19.02 -0.70 6.35
CA ASN A 33 -18.51 -0.50 5.00
C ASN A 33 -17.39 -1.52 4.75
N PRO A 34 -17.66 -2.67 4.11
CA PRO A 34 -16.65 -3.72 3.95
C PRO A 34 -15.41 -3.29 3.17
N ILE A 35 -15.58 -2.44 2.15
CA ILE A 35 -14.52 -2.03 1.22
C ILE A 35 -13.65 -0.93 1.84
N ILE A 36 -12.35 -1.21 1.94
CA ILE A 36 -11.35 -0.22 2.37
C ILE A 36 -10.73 0.49 1.17
N TYR A 37 -10.43 -0.25 0.10
CA TYR A 37 -10.00 0.34 -1.17
C TYR A 37 -10.83 -0.21 -2.31
N ALA A 38 -11.24 0.65 -3.22
CA ALA A 38 -11.78 0.24 -4.51
C ALA A 38 -11.15 1.02 -5.65
N TYR A 39 -11.18 0.42 -6.84
CA TYR A 39 -10.72 1.00 -8.09
C TYR A 39 -11.66 0.59 -9.22
N ASP A 40 -11.77 1.45 -10.23
CA ASP A 40 -12.39 1.07 -11.50
C ASP A 40 -11.61 -0.08 -12.13
N ASP A 41 -12.31 -1.15 -12.48
CA ASP A 41 -11.79 -2.34 -13.14
C ASP A 41 -12.55 -2.57 -14.46
N SER A 42 -13.16 -1.51 -15.02
CA SER A 42 -13.86 -1.58 -16.31
C SER A 42 -12.89 -1.93 -17.44
N SER A 43 -13.40 -2.69 -18.42
CA SER A 43 -12.64 -2.97 -19.64
C SER A 43 -12.24 -1.67 -20.35
N PRO A 44 -11.00 -1.55 -20.85
CA PRO A 44 -10.60 -0.43 -21.71
C PRO A 44 -11.50 -0.26 -22.94
N GLU A 45 -12.01 -1.39 -23.47
CA GLU A 45 -12.91 -1.44 -24.64
C GLU A 45 -14.39 -1.27 -24.26
N ASN A 46 -14.69 -0.93 -22.99
CA ASN A 46 -16.05 -0.77 -22.47
C ASN A 46 -16.95 -2.01 -22.63
N SER A 47 -16.38 -3.21 -22.74
CA SER A 47 -17.14 -4.46 -22.83
C SER A 47 -17.81 -4.86 -21.50
N PHE A 48 -17.29 -4.38 -20.38
CA PHE A 48 -17.89 -4.50 -19.05
C PHE A 48 -17.48 -3.34 -18.15
N TYR A 49 -18.32 -3.07 -17.15
CA TYR A 49 -18.09 -2.03 -16.14
C TYR A 49 -18.02 -2.67 -14.77
N ALA A 50 -16.86 -2.61 -14.13
CA ALA A 50 -16.64 -3.28 -12.86
C ALA A 50 -15.90 -2.39 -11.87
N ILE A 51 -16.16 -2.64 -10.59
CA ILE A 51 -15.37 -2.08 -9.50
C ILE A 51 -14.68 -3.23 -8.79
N MET A 52 -13.35 -3.17 -8.74
CA MET A 52 -12.57 -4.05 -7.88
C MET A 52 -12.52 -3.44 -6.47
N GLY A 53 -12.93 -4.21 -5.48
CA GLY A 53 -12.94 -3.80 -4.08
C GLY A 53 -12.15 -4.75 -3.18
N ALA A 54 -11.45 -4.20 -2.20
CA ALA A 54 -10.69 -4.95 -1.21
C ALA A 54 -11.31 -4.82 0.19
N ILE A 55 -11.71 -5.95 0.76
CA ILE A 55 -12.07 -6.09 2.17
C ILE A 55 -10.79 -6.51 2.91
N LEU A 56 -10.22 -5.65 3.75
CA LEU A 56 -8.85 -5.82 4.26
C LEU A 56 -8.76 -6.11 5.77
N ALA A 57 -7.72 -6.86 6.16
CA ALA A 57 -7.33 -7.11 7.54
C ALA A 57 -8.51 -7.62 8.39
N ASP A 58 -8.74 -7.08 9.59
CA ASP A 58 -9.86 -7.55 10.43
C ASP A 58 -11.25 -7.30 9.82
N SER A 59 -11.39 -6.37 8.85
CA SER A 59 -12.64 -6.26 8.07
C SER A 59 -12.89 -7.57 7.33
N SER A 60 -11.87 -8.13 6.67
CA SER A 60 -12.00 -9.43 5.99
C SER A 60 -12.39 -10.57 6.94
N ARG A 61 -11.81 -10.58 8.15
CA ARG A 61 -12.12 -11.59 9.18
C ARG A 61 -13.55 -11.48 9.71
N LEU A 62 -14.05 -10.25 9.84
CA LEU A 62 -15.43 -9.97 10.24
C LEU A 62 -16.41 -10.40 9.14
N TRP A 63 -16.19 -9.93 7.92
CA TRP A 63 -17.09 -10.14 6.78
C TRP A 63 -17.04 -11.56 6.22
N ARG A 64 -15.97 -12.33 6.47
CA ARG A 64 -15.95 -13.78 6.17
C ARG A 64 -17.02 -14.57 6.89
N LYS A 65 -17.42 -14.12 8.10
CA LYS A 65 -18.48 -14.78 8.89
C LYS A 65 -19.86 -14.62 8.26
N LYS A 66 -20.01 -13.70 7.29
CA LYS A 66 -21.24 -13.47 6.55
C LYS A 66 -21.35 -14.41 5.36
N THR A 67 -22.56 -14.55 4.85
CA THR A 67 -22.80 -15.21 3.56
C THR A 67 -22.28 -14.34 2.42
N ARG A 68 -22.07 -14.95 1.26
CA ARG A 68 -21.68 -14.24 0.04
C ARG A 68 -22.71 -13.16 -0.35
N ASP A 69 -24.00 -13.44 -0.17
CA ASP A 69 -25.06 -12.49 -0.52
C ASP A 69 -25.13 -11.30 0.44
N GLU A 70 -24.93 -11.52 1.75
CA GLU A 70 -24.79 -10.42 2.72
C GLU A 70 -23.59 -9.53 2.38
N ARG A 71 -22.45 -10.11 1.98
CA ARG A 71 -21.28 -9.34 1.52
C ARG A 71 -21.59 -8.55 0.25
N LYS A 72 -22.17 -9.20 -0.77
CA LYS A 72 -22.60 -8.55 -2.02
C LYS A 72 -23.48 -7.34 -1.73
N GLN A 73 -24.50 -7.52 -0.89
CA GLN A 73 -25.45 -6.46 -0.54
C GLN A 73 -24.74 -5.30 0.15
N ALA A 74 -23.88 -5.57 1.13
CA ALA A 74 -23.13 -4.54 1.84
C ALA A 74 -22.16 -3.77 0.93
N VAL A 75 -21.49 -4.47 0.01
CA VAL A 75 -20.61 -3.85 -1.00
C VAL A 75 -21.42 -2.94 -1.93
N CYS A 76 -22.54 -3.41 -2.47
CA CYS A 76 -23.39 -2.59 -3.35
C CYS A 76 -23.97 -1.37 -2.61
N GLN A 77 -24.38 -1.53 -1.36
CA GLN A 77 -24.82 -0.42 -0.52
C GLN A 77 -23.73 0.62 -0.28
N GLN A 78 -22.49 0.18 -0.05
CA GLN A 78 -21.37 1.08 0.10
C GLN A 78 -21.07 1.83 -1.21
N TYR A 79 -21.11 1.15 -2.36
CA TYR A 79 -20.89 1.78 -3.67
C TYR A 79 -22.00 2.77 -4.02
N ALA A 80 -23.27 2.43 -3.79
CA ALA A 80 -24.39 3.35 -4.00
C ALA A 80 -24.21 4.65 -3.20
N ARG A 81 -23.80 4.55 -1.92
CA ARG A 81 -23.50 5.73 -1.09
C ARG A 81 -22.29 6.50 -1.60
N ALA A 82 -21.19 5.81 -1.91
CA ALA A 82 -19.93 6.44 -2.29
C ALA A 82 -20.03 7.19 -3.63
N PHE A 83 -20.73 6.60 -4.60
CA PHE A 83 -20.90 7.16 -5.94
C PHE A 83 -22.23 7.89 -6.13
N GLN A 84 -23.01 8.06 -5.05
CA GLN A 84 -24.27 8.78 -5.04
C GLN A 84 -25.26 8.25 -6.08
N CYS A 85 -25.41 6.93 -6.16
CA CYS A 85 -26.23 6.26 -7.16
C CYS A 85 -26.97 5.04 -6.60
N ASP A 86 -28.25 5.21 -6.23
CA ASP A 86 -29.08 4.14 -5.68
C ASP A 86 -29.37 3.01 -6.69
N ALA A 87 -29.25 3.27 -8.00
CA ALA A 87 -29.38 2.23 -9.02
C ALA A 87 -28.38 1.09 -8.80
N MET A 88 -27.21 1.36 -8.21
CA MET A 88 -26.20 0.33 -7.91
C MET A 88 -26.67 -0.71 -6.90
N LEU A 89 -27.76 -0.46 -6.16
CA LEU A 89 -28.35 -1.43 -5.22
C LEU A 89 -29.02 -2.61 -5.94
N THR A 90 -29.50 -2.41 -7.18
CA THR A 90 -30.30 -3.39 -7.92
C THR A 90 -29.73 -3.77 -9.29
N THR A 91 -28.68 -3.07 -9.75
CA THR A 91 -28.10 -3.24 -11.10
C THR A 91 -26.78 -4.02 -11.11
N CYS A 92 -26.39 -4.61 -9.98
CA CYS A 92 -25.24 -5.51 -9.91
C CYS A 92 -25.55 -6.81 -10.69
N ARG A 93 -24.94 -6.94 -11.88
CA ARG A 93 -25.07 -8.10 -12.77
C ARG A 93 -24.33 -9.30 -12.20
N GLU A 94 -23.11 -9.07 -11.74
CA GLU A 94 -22.25 -10.12 -11.23
C GLU A 94 -21.44 -9.64 -10.03
N TYR A 95 -21.21 -10.56 -9.09
CA TYR A 95 -20.40 -10.33 -7.91
C TYR A 95 -19.43 -11.50 -7.77
N ILE A 96 -18.16 -11.25 -8.01
CA ILE A 96 -17.10 -12.26 -7.90
C ILE A 96 -16.32 -11.93 -6.65
N GLU A 97 -16.00 -12.94 -5.83
CA GLU A 97 -15.14 -12.75 -4.66
C GLU A 97 -14.16 -13.90 -4.52
N LEU A 98 -12.97 -13.60 -3.99
CA LEU A 98 -11.98 -14.57 -3.59
C LEU A 98 -11.44 -14.20 -2.22
N ASP A 99 -11.62 -15.10 -1.25
CA ASP A 99 -10.97 -15.01 0.06
C ASP A 99 -9.62 -15.72 0.03
N TRP A 100 -8.56 -14.93 -0.13
CA TRP A 100 -7.19 -15.43 -0.26
C TRP A 100 -6.70 -16.21 0.95
N SER A 101 -7.30 -16.02 2.12
CA SER A 101 -6.88 -16.80 3.30
C SER A 101 -7.41 -18.23 3.30
N THR A 102 -8.37 -18.54 2.43
CA THR A 102 -8.88 -19.91 2.26
C THR A 102 -8.05 -20.70 1.24
N GLU A 103 -7.20 -20.01 0.48
CA GLU A 103 -6.29 -20.64 -0.47
C GLU A 103 -5.17 -21.39 0.24
N LYS A 104 -5.26 -22.73 0.24
CA LYS A 104 -4.36 -23.63 0.97
C LYS A 104 -2.88 -23.40 0.65
N PHE A 105 -2.56 -23.05 -0.60
CA PHE A 105 -1.18 -22.89 -1.06
C PHE A 105 -0.64 -21.46 -0.96
N SER A 106 -1.49 -20.49 -0.61
CA SER A 106 -1.09 -19.09 -0.37
C SER A 106 -1.15 -18.71 1.11
N GLY A 107 -2.16 -19.21 1.83
CA GLY A 107 -2.43 -18.88 3.24
C GLY A 107 -2.95 -17.46 3.47
N GLY A 108 -3.08 -16.63 2.43
CA GLY A 108 -3.52 -15.24 2.48
C GLY A 108 -2.88 -14.40 1.37
N CYS A 109 -3.08 -13.07 1.45
CA CYS A 109 -2.47 -12.09 0.55
C CYS A 109 -2.31 -10.72 1.23
N TYR A 110 -1.48 -9.80 0.71
CA TYR A 110 -0.66 -9.95 -0.50
C TYR A 110 0.70 -10.61 -0.24
N GLY A 111 1.38 -10.19 0.82
CA GLY A 111 2.67 -10.72 1.23
C GLY A 111 2.71 -10.97 2.73
N ASP A 112 3.79 -11.61 3.17
CA ASP A 112 3.89 -12.00 4.57
C ASP A 112 4.05 -10.79 5.50
N ILE A 113 3.49 -10.91 6.70
CA ILE A 113 3.59 -9.88 7.73
C ILE A 113 4.53 -10.42 8.78
N MET A 114 5.72 -9.83 8.88
CA MET A 114 6.68 -10.20 9.90
C MET A 114 6.18 -9.71 11.28
N PRO A 115 5.98 -10.62 12.26
CA PRO A 115 5.70 -10.23 13.62
C PRO A 115 6.87 -9.45 14.21
N LYS A 116 6.62 -8.80 15.35
CA LYS A 116 7.61 -8.02 16.09
C LYS A 116 8.90 -8.83 16.28
N GLU A 117 10.04 -8.15 16.17
CA GLU A 117 11.40 -8.69 16.37
C GLU A 117 11.89 -9.72 15.34
N LEU A 118 11.01 -10.34 14.53
CA LEU A 118 11.42 -11.36 13.55
C LEU A 118 12.43 -10.80 12.54
N LEU A 119 12.14 -9.62 11.98
CA LEU A 119 13.01 -8.99 11.00
C LEU A 119 14.39 -8.70 11.59
N THR A 120 14.49 -8.24 12.83
CA THR A 120 15.79 -7.93 13.45
C THR A 120 16.58 -9.17 13.82
N SER A 121 15.89 -10.27 14.17
CA SER A 121 16.52 -11.50 14.64
C SER A 121 16.94 -12.45 13.52
N LEU A 122 16.28 -12.42 12.35
CA LEU A 122 16.51 -13.38 11.26
C LEU A 122 16.92 -12.73 9.93
N ARG A 123 17.27 -11.43 9.91
CA ARG A 123 17.51 -10.70 8.65
C ARG A 123 18.55 -11.37 7.75
N GLU A 124 19.59 -11.98 8.32
CA GLU A 124 20.71 -12.54 7.57
C GLU A 124 20.37 -13.95 7.07
N GLU A 125 19.60 -14.68 7.88
CA GLU A 125 19.18 -16.05 7.65
C GLU A 125 18.04 -16.16 6.64
N LEU A 126 17.15 -15.16 6.56
CA LEU A 126 15.95 -15.19 5.71
C LEU A 126 16.24 -15.50 4.23
N ARG A 127 17.41 -15.07 3.71
CA ARG A 127 17.81 -15.29 2.31
C ARG A 127 18.99 -16.25 2.16
N ALA A 128 19.57 -16.70 3.27
CA ALA A 128 20.76 -17.54 3.22
C ALA A 128 20.40 -18.92 2.62
N PRO A 129 21.22 -19.46 1.70
CA PRO A 129 21.00 -20.79 1.18
C PRO A 129 21.20 -21.85 2.26
N CYS A 130 20.38 -22.90 2.23
CA CYS A 130 20.55 -24.04 3.14
C CYS A 130 21.52 -25.06 2.52
N ASN A 131 22.61 -25.35 3.25
CA ASN A 131 23.66 -26.31 2.85
C ASN A 131 24.24 -26.08 1.45
N ASN A 132 24.17 -24.85 0.93
CA ASN A 132 24.54 -24.49 -0.45
C ASN A 132 23.86 -25.34 -1.54
N GLN A 133 22.71 -25.94 -1.24
CA GLN A 133 21.95 -26.81 -2.15
C GLN A 133 20.52 -26.34 -2.33
N ILE A 134 19.96 -25.64 -1.35
CA ILE A 134 18.61 -25.08 -1.40
C ILE A 134 18.72 -23.57 -1.36
N PHE A 135 18.19 -22.93 -2.41
CA PHE A 135 18.12 -21.48 -2.55
C PHE A 135 16.65 -21.06 -2.52
N PHE A 136 16.36 -19.97 -1.82
CA PHE A 136 14.99 -19.56 -1.55
C PHE A 136 14.62 -18.36 -2.41
N ALA A 137 13.61 -18.47 -3.27
CA ALA A 137 13.01 -17.35 -3.99
C ALA A 137 11.70 -16.89 -3.29
N GLY A 138 10.88 -16.10 -3.99
CA GLY A 138 9.62 -15.57 -3.48
C GLY A 138 9.70 -14.08 -3.19
N THR A 139 8.59 -13.37 -3.41
CA THR A 139 8.56 -11.90 -3.31
C THR A 139 8.92 -11.39 -1.91
N GLU A 140 8.71 -12.20 -0.88
CA GLU A 140 9.08 -11.95 0.51
C GLU A 140 10.60 -11.78 0.70
N LEU A 141 11.40 -12.37 -0.20
CA LEU A 141 12.86 -12.34 -0.15
C LEU A 141 13.47 -11.30 -1.11
N ALA A 142 12.63 -10.54 -1.81
CA ALA A 142 13.03 -9.42 -2.64
C ALA A 142 13.65 -8.28 -1.79
N THR A 143 14.52 -7.47 -2.40
CA THR A 143 15.03 -6.22 -1.81
C THR A 143 14.32 -4.98 -2.34
N ARG A 144 13.55 -5.12 -3.41
CA ARG A 144 12.72 -4.08 -4.02
C ARG A 144 11.33 -4.64 -4.26
N TRP A 145 10.31 -3.81 -4.04
CA TRP A 145 8.91 -4.20 -4.27
C TRP A 145 8.51 -5.53 -3.59
N THR A 146 9.03 -5.77 -2.38
CA THR A 146 8.69 -6.94 -1.56
C THR A 146 7.17 -7.03 -1.36
N GLY A 147 6.60 -8.19 -1.67
CA GLY A 147 5.15 -8.42 -1.62
C GLY A 147 4.40 -8.13 -2.94
N TYR A 148 5.12 -7.72 -4.00
CA TYR A 148 4.57 -7.47 -5.33
C TYR A 148 5.11 -8.47 -6.37
N MET A 149 4.52 -8.43 -7.57
CA MET A 149 4.96 -9.27 -8.69
C MET A 149 6.39 -8.96 -9.11
N ASP A 150 6.79 -7.69 -9.14
CA ASP A 150 8.17 -7.25 -9.39
C ASP A 150 9.17 -7.89 -8.42
N GLY A 151 8.83 -7.90 -7.13
CA GLY A 151 9.65 -8.58 -6.12
C GLY A 151 9.73 -10.09 -6.34
N ALA A 152 8.67 -10.72 -6.84
CA ALA A 152 8.69 -12.15 -7.16
C ALA A 152 9.67 -12.46 -8.31
N VAL A 153 9.66 -11.64 -9.37
CA VAL A 153 10.62 -11.73 -10.48
C VAL A 153 12.03 -11.52 -9.97
N GLN A 154 12.27 -10.41 -9.27
CA GLN A 154 13.59 -10.04 -8.74
C GLN A 154 14.19 -11.15 -7.86
N ALA A 155 13.41 -11.70 -6.93
CA ALA A 155 13.88 -12.74 -6.02
C ALA A 155 14.14 -14.08 -6.73
N GLY A 156 13.34 -14.40 -7.76
CA GLY A 156 13.47 -15.58 -8.60
C GLY A 156 14.73 -15.55 -9.45
N GLU A 157 14.97 -14.44 -10.16
CA GLU A 157 16.19 -14.23 -10.93
C GLU A 157 17.43 -14.32 -10.04
N ARG A 158 17.43 -13.60 -8.91
CA ARG A 158 18.53 -13.65 -7.94
C ARG A 158 18.78 -15.09 -7.43
N ALA A 159 17.75 -15.87 -7.13
CA ALA A 159 17.93 -17.27 -6.71
C ALA A 159 18.58 -18.12 -7.80
N ALA A 160 18.18 -17.94 -9.06
CA ALA A 160 18.76 -18.65 -10.19
C ALA A 160 20.24 -18.29 -10.37
N PHE A 161 20.60 -17.01 -10.21
CA PHE A 161 22.00 -16.57 -10.27
C PHE A 161 22.87 -17.15 -9.15
N GLU A 162 22.34 -17.23 -7.93
CA GLU A 162 23.04 -17.87 -6.81
C GLU A 162 23.36 -19.34 -7.12
N ILE A 163 22.41 -20.07 -7.71
CA ILE A 163 22.60 -21.47 -8.15
C ILE A 163 23.68 -21.56 -9.24
N ILE A 164 23.58 -20.74 -10.28
CA ILE A 164 24.53 -20.75 -11.40
C ILE A 164 25.95 -20.45 -10.89
N THR A 165 26.09 -19.43 -10.04
CA THR A 165 27.36 -19.04 -9.44
C THR A 165 27.97 -20.21 -8.66
N LYS A 166 27.18 -20.87 -7.79
CA LYS A 166 27.66 -22.03 -7.03
C LYS A 166 28.00 -23.23 -7.90
N TYR A 167 27.23 -23.50 -8.95
CA TYR A 167 27.54 -24.54 -9.91
C TYR A 167 28.92 -24.31 -10.55
N TRP A 168 29.22 -23.08 -11.00
CA TRP A 168 30.49 -22.74 -11.62
C TRP A 168 31.67 -22.73 -10.64
N GLU A 169 31.49 -22.21 -9.43
CA GLU A 169 32.50 -22.30 -8.36
C GLU A 169 32.93 -23.76 -8.11
N SER A 170 31.98 -24.70 -8.15
CA SER A 170 32.26 -26.13 -7.94
C SER A 170 33.12 -26.76 -9.07
N LYS A 171 33.15 -26.14 -10.26
CA LYS A 171 33.84 -26.68 -11.46
C LYS A 171 35.30 -26.25 -11.60
N LYS A 172 35.86 -25.47 -10.65
CA LYS A 172 37.28 -25.03 -10.64
C LYS A 172 37.79 -24.31 -11.90
N ASN A 173 36.93 -23.82 -12.79
CA ASN A 173 37.35 -22.91 -13.87
C ASN A 173 37.29 -21.47 -13.35
N GLN A 174 38.46 -20.95 -12.94
CA GLN A 174 38.68 -19.59 -12.45
C GLN A 174 38.69 -18.53 -13.57
N GLU A 175 37.97 -18.72 -14.68
CA GLU A 175 37.74 -17.61 -15.61
C GLU A 175 36.60 -16.76 -15.07
N LYS A 176 36.98 -15.89 -14.13
CA LYS A 176 36.37 -14.62 -13.74
C LYS A 176 34.85 -14.55 -13.97
N LEU A 177 34.09 -15.12 -13.02
CA LEU A 177 32.73 -14.65 -12.76
C LEU A 177 32.83 -13.21 -12.25
N GLU A 178 32.94 -12.25 -13.17
CA GLU A 178 32.62 -10.87 -12.84
C GLU A 178 31.16 -10.87 -12.39
N LEU A 179 30.96 -10.49 -11.12
CA LEU A 179 29.68 -10.30 -10.47
C LEU A 179 28.81 -9.37 -11.31
N LEU A 180 28.07 -9.96 -12.24
CA LEU A 180 26.92 -9.36 -12.88
C LEU A 180 25.79 -9.39 -11.85
N TRP A 181 25.85 -8.46 -10.90
CA TRP A 181 24.60 -7.87 -10.46
C TRP A 181 23.92 -7.40 -11.75
N ILE A 182 22.84 -8.04 -12.13
CA ILE A 182 21.93 -7.45 -13.10
C ILE A 182 21.43 -6.19 -12.41
N GLU A 183 22.02 -5.05 -12.76
CA GLU A 183 21.30 -3.80 -12.65
C GLU A 183 19.97 -4.04 -13.35
N GLU A 184 18.87 -3.78 -12.64
CA GLU A 184 17.52 -3.89 -13.20
C GLU A 184 17.53 -3.38 -14.63
N GLU A 185 16.80 -4.06 -15.54
CA GLU A 185 16.59 -3.51 -16.86
C GLU A 185 16.19 -2.03 -16.73
N PRO A 186 16.82 -1.13 -17.49
CA PRO A 186 16.49 0.28 -17.43
C PRO A 186 14.97 0.41 -17.59
N VAL A 187 14.34 1.17 -16.69
CA VAL A 187 12.88 1.44 -16.69
C VAL A 187 12.41 1.50 -18.14
N HIS A 188 11.54 0.56 -18.54
CA HIS A 188 11.06 0.52 -19.91
C HIS A 188 10.59 1.92 -20.29
N ALA A 189 11.07 2.48 -21.40
CA ALA A 189 10.83 3.88 -21.76
C ALA A 189 9.34 4.27 -21.87
N LYS A 190 8.43 3.29 -21.91
CA LYS A 190 6.97 3.46 -21.88
C LYS A 190 6.36 3.58 -20.48
N GLU A 191 7.10 3.20 -19.45
CA GLU A 191 6.73 3.21 -18.03
C GLU A 191 7.66 4.11 -17.23
N ASP A 192 8.27 5.11 -17.88
CA ASP A 192 9.00 6.15 -17.16
C ASP A 192 8.03 6.93 -16.28
N CYS A 193 7.88 6.46 -15.04
CA CYS A 193 7.07 7.08 -14.00
C CYS A 193 7.68 8.39 -13.48
N ARG A 194 8.83 8.82 -14.01
CA ARG A 194 9.35 10.16 -13.73
C ARG A 194 8.46 11.16 -14.45
N PRO A 195 8.03 12.22 -13.77
CA PRO A 195 7.16 13.22 -14.38
C PRO A 195 7.82 13.81 -15.63
N SER A 196 7.03 13.95 -16.69
CA SER A 196 7.44 14.67 -17.88
C SER A 196 7.71 16.14 -17.52
N LYS A 197 8.56 16.84 -18.28
CA LYS A 197 8.75 18.29 -18.08
C LYS A 197 7.45 19.09 -18.27
N ASP A 198 6.45 18.51 -18.91
CA ASP A 198 5.15 19.11 -19.20
C ASP A 198 4.09 18.76 -18.14
N ASP A 199 4.41 17.89 -17.17
CA ASP A 199 3.50 17.52 -16.10
C ASP A 199 3.35 18.67 -15.10
N LYS A 200 2.17 19.30 -15.11
CA LYS A 200 1.78 20.34 -14.14
C LYS A 200 1.52 19.79 -12.73
N LEU A 201 1.61 18.48 -12.54
CA LEU A 201 1.47 17.84 -11.23
C LEU A 201 2.74 18.09 -10.42
N ILE A 202 2.60 18.83 -9.32
CA ILE A 202 3.69 19.02 -8.35
C ILE A 202 3.92 17.67 -7.66
N TYR A 203 4.85 16.89 -8.19
CA TYR A 203 5.35 15.69 -7.52
C TYR A 203 6.36 16.12 -6.46
N GLY A 204 5.87 16.29 -5.24
CA GLY A 204 6.67 16.62 -4.07
C GLY A 204 5.80 17.25 -2.99
N PRO A 205 6.19 17.12 -1.70
CA PRO A 205 5.49 17.83 -0.65
C PRO A 205 5.55 19.33 -0.96
N SER A 206 4.41 20.01 -0.90
CA SER A 206 4.40 21.46 -1.02
C SER A 206 5.30 22.09 0.03
N ARG A 207 5.81 23.31 -0.22
CA ARG A 207 6.61 24.04 0.77
C ARG A 207 5.89 24.09 2.13
N LEU A 208 4.57 24.21 2.11
CA LEU A 208 3.75 24.16 3.32
C LEU A 208 3.78 22.77 3.98
N GLN A 209 3.60 21.68 3.23
CA GLN A 209 3.71 20.31 3.77
C GLN A 209 5.09 20.03 4.37
N MET A 210 6.17 20.59 3.81
CA MET A 210 7.52 20.48 4.36
C MET A 210 7.74 21.31 5.63
N MET A 211 7.07 22.46 5.74
CA MET A 211 7.27 23.42 6.83
C MET A 211 6.29 23.25 7.99
N LEU A 212 5.17 22.54 7.79
CA LEU A 212 4.17 22.34 8.85
C LEU A 212 4.76 21.55 10.02
N PRO A 213 4.83 22.13 11.22
CA PRO A 213 5.34 21.44 12.39
C PRO A 213 4.39 20.33 12.85
N ARG A 214 4.93 19.30 13.50
CA ARG A 214 4.11 18.28 14.18
C ARG A 214 3.27 18.93 15.28
N ALA A 215 2.13 18.34 15.61
CA ALA A 215 1.25 18.85 16.67
C ALA A 215 1.98 19.06 18.01
N SER A 216 2.91 18.16 18.37
CA SER A 216 3.75 18.30 19.57
C SER A 216 4.65 19.53 19.50
N THR A 217 5.22 19.83 18.34
CA THR A 217 6.02 21.02 18.08
C THR A 217 5.16 22.28 18.15
N VAL A 218 3.93 22.26 17.62
CA VAL A 218 2.98 23.38 17.77
C VAL A 218 2.68 23.65 19.24
N ILE A 219 2.37 22.61 20.02
CA ILE A 219 2.13 22.73 21.47
C ILE A 219 3.35 23.32 22.18
N TRP A 220 4.56 22.89 21.80
CA TRP A 220 5.80 23.42 22.36
C TRP A 220 6.00 24.91 22.00
N ILE A 221 5.79 25.29 20.74
CA ILE A 221 5.86 26.69 20.29
C ILE A 221 4.86 27.54 21.06
N LEU A 222 3.59 27.11 21.15
CA LEU A 222 2.55 27.83 21.88
C LEU A 222 2.91 28.01 23.36
N LYS A 223 3.43 26.96 24.01
CA LYS A 223 3.92 27.03 25.40
C LYS A 223 5.08 28.02 25.53
N ALA A 224 6.06 27.98 24.63
CA ALA A 224 7.18 28.90 24.65
C ALA A 224 6.71 30.35 24.46
N THR A 225 5.86 30.63 23.47
CA THR A 225 5.32 31.97 23.22
C THR A 225 4.48 32.48 24.38
N LEU A 226 3.71 31.62 25.06
CA LEU A 226 2.96 31.99 26.26
C LEU A 226 3.91 32.36 27.42
N VAL A 227 4.96 31.57 27.66
CA VAL A 227 5.96 31.83 28.71
C VAL A 227 6.74 33.13 28.44
N PHE A 228 7.20 33.34 27.20
CA PHE A 228 7.89 34.56 26.82
C PHE A 228 6.95 35.79 26.81
N GLY A 229 5.70 35.62 26.37
CA GLY A 229 4.68 36.67 26.39
C GLY A 229 4.34 37.13 27.82
N ILE A 230 4.16 36.20 28.75
CA ILE A 230 3.94 36.50 30.18
C ILE A 230 5.20 37.15 30.80
N GLY A 231 6.39 36.67 30.44
CA GLY A 231 7.66 37.25 30.89
C GLY A 231 7.86 38.71 30.46
N CYS A 232 7.53 39.04 29.20
CA CYS A 232 7.58 40.42 28.71
C CYS A 232 6.60 41.34 29.44
N VAL A 233 5.36 40.88 29.69
CA VAL A 233 4.36 41.67 30.44
C VAL A 233 4.80 41.90 31.89
N ALA A 234 5.32 40.86 32.56
CA ALA A 234 5.82 40.98 33.93
C ALA A 234 7.04 41.92 34.04
N PHE A 235 7.96 41.87 33.06
CA PHE A 235 9.09 42.78 32.98
C PHE A 235 8.64 44.23 32.75
N SER A 236 7.67 44.46 31.86
CA SER A 236 7.11 45.80 31.62
C SER A 236 6.39 46.36 32.85
N ILE A 237 5.62 45.55 33.58
CA ILE A 237 4.97 45.97 34.83
C ILE A 237 6.01 46.35 35.90
N LYS A 238 7.07 45.53 36.06
CA LYS A 238 8.13 45.80 37.04
C LYS A 238 8.99 47.01 36.65
N TYR A 239 9.25 47.21 35.36
CA TYR A 239 9.95 48.37 34.83
C TYR A 239 9.15 49.67 35.03
N LEU A 240 7.83 49.64 34.79
CA LEU A 240 6.96 50.80 35.02
C LEU A 240 6.81 51.12 36.51
N SER A 241 6.69 50.10 37.37
CA SER A 241 6.61 50.27 38.83
C SER A 241 7.88 50.86 39.45
N ASN A 242 9.05 50.60 38.89
CA ASN A 242 10.33 51.14 39.37
C ASN A 242 10.62 52.57 38.88
N ARG A 243 9.84 53.11 37.93
CA ARG A 243 9.93 54.51 37.47
C ARG A 243 8.96 55.45 38.19
N SER A 244 8.02 54.92 38.97
CA SER A 244 7.00 55.68 39.72
C SER A 244 7.38 55.97 41.17
N THR A 245 8.64 55.78 41.55
CA THR A 245 9.26 56.20 42.82
C THR A 245 10.41 57.13 42.52
#